data_AF-A0A3B8Z5P2-F1
#
_entry.id   AF-A0A3B8Z5P2-F1
#
_cell.length_a   1.000
_cell.length_b   1.000
_cell.length_c   1.000
_cell.angle_alpha   90.00
_cell.angle_beta   90.00
_cell.angle_gamma   90.00
#
_symmetry.space_group_name_H-M   'P 1'
#
loop_
_entity.id
_entity.type
_entity.pdbx_description
1 polymer ?
#
loop_
_entity_poly.entity_id
_entity_poly.type
_entity_poly.pdbx_seq_one_letter_code
_entity_poly.pdbx_strand_id
1 'polypeptide(L)'
;LGLREQGGRRELLGALNQYLLEQKSRERQVVIVVDEAQALDGGILEQLRMLSNFETETSKLLQIVLVGQPELRDLLARPELTQLNQRITVRFHLTALDRAETADYVRHRLAIASGGATREIFTKAALKRIHVHGRGLPRLINQICHRALLVAFAADRSRVTRRLLDQAAEELGDSLGARRPVAPRAGRTKRIAAGVVLGVALSGSAFLGAKLWSSEISTEWLP
;
A
#
# COMPACT_ATOMS: atom_id res chain seq x y z
N LEU A 1 21.16 7.94 20.24
CA LEU A 1 22.17 7.20 21.04
C LEU A 1 22.66 7.95 22.29
N GLY A 2 22.32 9.24 22.48
CA GLY A 2 22.76 9.98 23.68
C GLY A 2 24.27 10.19 23.77
N LEU A 3 25.01 9.93 22.68
CA LEU A 3 26.43 10.18 22.57
C LEU A 3 26.64 11.69 22.44
N ARG A 4 27.57 12.25 23.22
CA ARG A 4 27.91 13.67 23.15
C ARG A 4 28.51 13.98 21.77
N GLU A 5 27.91 14.91 21.04
CA GLU A 5 28.46 15.44 19.78
C GLU A 5 29.63 16.38 20.08
N GLN A 6 30.78 15.82 20.43
CA GLN A 6 32.02 16.58 20.50
C GLN A 6 33.07 15.85 19.69
N GLY A 7 33.53 16.49 18.61
CA GLY A 7 34.63 15.98 17.81
C GLY A 7 34.33 15.74 16.33
N GLY A 8 35.38 15.36 15.59
CA GLY A 8 35.28 14.99 14.18
C GLY A 8 34.68 13.60 13.96
N ARG A 9 34.34 13.28 12.71
CA ARG A 9 33.73 11.98 12.32
C ARG A 9 34.43 10.75 12.90
N ARG A 10 35.77 10.77 12.98
CA ARG A 10 36.56 9.64 13.50
C ARG A 10 36.36 9.44 15.01
N GLU A 11 36.24 10.52 15.77
CA GLU A 11 35.98 10.47 17.22
C GLU A 11 34.56 9.97 17.49
N LEU A 12 33.57 10.40 16.70
CA LEU A 12 32.20 9.90 16.78
C LEU A 12 32.12 8.40 16.47
N LEU A 13 32.83 7.92 15.45
CA LEU A 13 32.90 6.48 15.13
C LEU A 13 33.60 5.69 16.23
N GLY A 14 34.64 6.24 16.86
CA GLY A 14 35.31 5.63 18.00
C GLY A 14 34.39 5.51 19.22
N ALA A 15 33.69 6.60 19.55
CA ALA A 15 32.71 6.63 20.63
C ALA A 15 31.54 5.66 20.39
N LEU A 16 31.06 5.59 19.15
CA LEU A 16 30.05 4.61 18.76
C LEU A 16 30.56 3.18 18.96
N ASN A 17 31.75 2.85 18.47
CA ASN A 17 32.32 1.51 18.63
C ASN A 17 32.45 1.12 20.11
N GLN A 18 32.96 2.02 20.94
CA GLN A 18 33.06 1.80 22.38
C GLN A 18 31.68 1.55 23.01
N TYR A 19 30.69 2.38 22.67
CA TYR A 19 29.32 2.19 23.14
C TYR A 19 28.75 0.83 22.72
N LEU A 20 28.97 0.39 21.47
CA LEU A 20 28.49 -0.90 20.98
C LEU A 20 29.15 -2.08 21.72
N LEU A 21 30.45 -1.98 22.01
CA LEU A 21 31.17 -2.97 22.82
C LEU A 21 30.64 -3.02 24.26
N GLU A 22 30.34 -1.87 24.87
CA GLU A 22 29.72 -1.79 26.20
C GLU A 22 28.30 -2.37 26.24
N GLN A 23 27.50 -2.20 25.18
CA GLN A 23 26.21 -2.87 25.10
C GLN A 23 26.38 -4.39 24.95
N LYS A 24 27.33 -4.82 24.11
CA LYS A 24 27.64 -6.25 23.95
C LYS A 24 28.10 -6.89 25.25
N SER A 25 28.95 -6.23 26.06
CA SER A 25 29.39 -6.78 27.35
C SER A 25 28.25 -6.92 28.36
N ARG A 26 27.13 -6.24 28.12
CA ARG A 26 25.86 -6.36 28.87
C ARG A 26 24.87 -7.31 28.18
N GLU A 27 25.31 -8.09 27.20
CA GLU A 27 24.49 -9.02 26.39
C GLU A 27 23.34 -8.32 25.65
N ARG A 28 23.50 -7.03 25.35
CA ARG A 28 22.52 -6.23 24.59
C ARG A 28 22.97 -6.09 23.15
N GLN A 29 22.04 -6.32 22.22
CA GLN A 29 22.24 -6.01 20.81
C GLN A 29 21.70 -4.62 20.50
N VAL A 30 22.46 -3.85 19.72
CA VAL A 30 22.04 -2.55 19.23
C VAL A 30 21.48 -2.71 17.83
N VAL A 31 20.24 -2.23 17.64
CA VAL A 31 19.54 -2.26 16.35
C VAL A 31 19.28 -0.83 15.89
N ILE A 32 19.64 -0.51 14.65
CA ILE A 32 19.23 0.70 13.95
C ILE A 32 18.14 0.31 12.96
N VAL A 33 16.96 0.92 13.10
CA VAL A 33 15.87 0.80 12.13
C VAL A 33 15.81 2.10 11.36
N VAL A 34 15.96 1.99 10.04
CA VAL A 34 15.85 3.11 9.10
C VAL A 34 14.56 2.92 8.34
N ASP A 35 13.53 3.68 8.69
CA ASP A 35 12.27 3.70 7.95
C ASP A 35 12.35 4.67 6.76
N GLU A 36 11.53 4.42 5.74
CA GLU A 36 11.53 5.16 4.47
C GLU A 36 12.93 5.26 3.83
N ALA A 37 13.74 4.20 3.91
CA ALA A 37 15.14 4.21 3.50
C ALA A 37 15.36 4.54 2.02
N GLN A 38 14.32 4.46 1.16
CA GLN A 38 14.39 4.93 -0.23
C GLN A 38 14.54 6.45 -0.36
N ALA A 39 14.23 7.21 0.70
CA ALA A 39 14.44 8.65 0.74
C ALA A 39 15.89 9.05 1.06
N LEU A 40 16.73 8.10 1.47
CA LEU A 40 18.15 8.35 1.70
C LEU A 40 18.91 8.48 0.38
N ASP A 41 19.85 9.42 0.35
CA ASP A 41 20.81 9.49 -0.73
C ASP A 41 21.83 8.34 -0.66
N GLY A 42 22.52 8.10 -1.80
CA GLY A 42 23.53 7.05 -1.89
C GLY A 42 24.72 7.26 -0.95
N GLY A 43 25.05 8.51 -0.61
CA GLY A 43 26.15 8.83 0.29
C GLY A 43 25.88 8.38 1.73
N ILE A 44 24.66 8.58 2.22
CA ILE A 44 24.22 8.11 3.54
C ILE A 44 24.14 6.58 3.56
N LEU A 45 23.63 5.96 2.48
CA LEU A 45 23.61 4.49 2.37
C LEU A 45 25.02 3.89 2.41
N GLU A 46 26.01 4.53 1.77
CA GLU A 46 27.42 4.13 1.89
C GLU A 46 27.98 4.32 3.31
N GLN A 47 27.52 5.34 4.04
CA GLN A 47 27.87 5.46 5.45
C GLN A 47 27.28 4.32 6.28
N LEU A 48 26.03 3.91 6.03
CA LEU A 48 25.44 2.73 6.66
C LEU A 48 26.22 1.44 6.35
N ARG A 49 26.77 1.32 5.14
CA ARG A 49 27.70 0.23 4.79
C ARG A 49 28.91 0.23 5.71
N MET A 50 29.52 1.38 5.98
CA MET A 50 30.64 1.47 6.90
C MET A 50 30.25 1.05 8.32
N LEU A 51 29.08 1.46 8.81
CA LEU A 51 28.59 1.08 10.14
C LEU A 51 28.32 -0.43 10.25
N SER A 52 27.88 -1.09 9.17
CA SER A 52 27.67 -2.55 9.16
C SER A 52 28.95 -3.38 9.37
N ASN A 53 30.13 -2.76 9.30
CA ASN A 53 31.41 -3.37 9.65
C ASN A 53 31.64 -3.47 11.16
N PHE A 54 30.84 -2.83 12.01
CA PHE A 54 31.03 -2.95 13.45
C PHE A 54 30.73 -4.39 13.89
N GLU A 55 31.81 -5.13 14.07
CA GLU A 55 31.82 -6.52 14.49
C GLU A 55 33.07 -6.80 15.33
N THR A 56 32.95 -7.81 16.18
CA THR A 56 34.10 -8.50 16.78
C THR A 56 34.37 -9.77 15.97
N GLU A 57 35.49 -10.45 16.23
CA GLU A 57 35.83 -11.74 15.60
C GLU A 57 34.69 -12.77 15.68
N THR A 58 33.82 -12.67 16.69
CA THR A 58 32.78 -13.66 16.97
C THR A 58 31.35 -13.19 16.72
N SER A 59 31.11 -11.88 16.53
CA SER A 59 29.73 -11.39 16.35
C SER A 59 29.64 -9.97 15.80
N LYS A 60 28.54 -9.68 15.10
CA LYS A 60 28.11 -8.30 14.79
C LYS A 60 27.82 -7.52 16.07
N LEU A 61 28.24 -6.25 16.10
CA LEU A 61 27.99 -5.30 17.18
C LEU A 61 26.76 -4.42 16.90
N LEU A 62 26.41 -4.28 15.63
CA LEU A 62 25.33 -3.44 15.14
C LEU A 62 24.48 -4.18 14.12
N GLN A 63 23.17 -4.25 14.35
CA GLN A 63 22.21 -4.74 13.39
C GLN A 63 21.48 -3.56 12.73
N ILE A 64 21.37 -3.58 11.40
CA ILE A 64 20.71 -2.53 10.63
C ILE A 64 19.51 -3.15 9.93
N VAL A 65 18.34 -2.55 10.10
CA VAL A 65 17.10 -2.92 9.41
C VAL A 65 16.70 -1.74 8.53
N LEU A 66 16.72 -1.96 7.22
CA LEU A 66 16.23 -0.99 6.24
C LEU A 66 14.78 -1.33 5.90
N VAL A 67 13.88 -0.38 6.13
CA VAL A 67 12.46 -0.47 5.80
C VAL A 67 12.14 0.63 4.80
N GLY A 68 11.31 0.31 3.82
CA GLY A 68 10.96 1.27 2.80
C GLY A 68 10.02 0.69 1.75
N GLN A 69 9.71 1.53 0.77
CA GLN A 69 8.87 1.20 -0.36
C GLN A 69 9.62 0.33 -1.39
N PRO A 70 8.95 -0.31 -2.36
CA PRO A 70 9.60 -1.18 -3.36
C PRO A 70 10.78 -0.54 -4.10
N GLU A 71 10.77 0.78 -4.26
CA GLU A 71 11.82 1.62 -4.85
C GLU A 71 13.16 1.47 -4.13
N LEU A 72 13.16 1.11 -2.83
CA LEU A 72 14.38 0.81 -2.08
C LEU A 72 15.17 -0.34 -2.71
N ARG A 73 14.48 -1.34 -3.27
CA ARG A 73 15.13 -2.47 -3.96
C ARG A 73 15.91 -1.98 -5.16
N ASP A 74 15.31 -1.08 -5.94
CA ASP A 74 15.90 -0.56 -7.17
C ASP A 74 17.03 0.42 -6.84
N LEU A 75 16.90 1.19 -5.76
CA LEU A 75 17.98 2.01 -5.20
C LEU A 75 19.18 1.15 -4.81
N LEU A 76 18.97 0.08 -4.04
CA LEU A 76 20.04 -0.83 -3.60
C LEU A 76 20.67 -1.64 -4.75
N ALA A 77 19.98 -1.78 -5.88
CA ALA A 77 20.49 -2.44 -7.07
C ALA A 77 21.40 -1.53 -7.92
N ARG A 78 21.52 -0.23 -7.60
CA ARG A 78 22.39 0.69 -8.34
C ARG A 78 23.86 0.27 -8.20
N PRO A 79 24.68 0.43 -9.26
CA PRO A 79 26.08 0.01 -9.25
C PRO A 79 26.88 0.59 -8.08
N GLU A 80 26.65 1.86 -7.73
CA GLU A 80 27.34 2.53 -6.63
C GLU A 80 27.09 1.89 -5.25
N LEU A 81 25.96 1.19 -5.07
CA LEU A 81 25.55 0.57 -3.81
C LEU A 81 25.75 -0.94 -3.76
N THR A 82 26.42 -1.53 -4.76
CA THR A 82 26.67 -2.97 -4.86
C THR A 82 27.29 -3.55 -3.58
N GLN A 83 28.23 -2.82 -2.96
CA GLN A 83 28.92 -3.28 -1.76
C GLN A 83 28.01 -3.30 -0.52
N LEU A 84 27.10 -2.34 -0.38
CA LEU A 84 26.06 -2.36 0.66
C LEU A 84 25.09 -3.51 0.39
N ASN A 85 24.68 -3.66 -0.87
CA ASN A 85 23.70 -4.65 -1.30
C ASN A 85 24.12 -6.09 -0.96
N GLN A 86 25.42 -6.41 -1.12
CA GLN A 86 26.01 -7.70 -0.77
C GLN A 86 25.99 -8.01 0.74
N ARG A 87 25.87 -7.00 1.61
CA ARG A 87 25.85 -7.17 3.06
C ARG A 87 24.46 -7.41 3.62
N ILE A 88 23.42 -7.22 2.82
CA ILE A 88 22.04 -7.45 3.21
C ILE A 88 21.77 -8.95 3.13
N THR A 89 21.86 -9.61 4.27
CA THR A 89 21.74 -11.08 4.39
C THR A 89 20.30 -11.57 4.31
N VAL A 90 19.34 -10.75 4.75
CA VAL A 90 17.92 -11.08 4.78
C VAL A 90 17.14 -10.03 4.01
N ARG A 91 16.27 -10.49 3.12
CA ARG A 91 15.33 -9.66 2.38
C ARG A 91 13.94 -10.22 2.57
N PHE A 92 13.02 -9.34 2.90
CA PHE A 92 11.63 -9.71 3.05
C PHE A 92 10.75 -8.68 2.35
N HIS A 93 9.79 -9.16 1.57
CA HIS A 93 8.80 -8.31 0.91
C HIS A 93 7.45 -8.60 1.53
N LEU A 94 6.89 -7.61 2.23
CA LEU A 94 5.57 -7.71 2.84
C LEU A 94 4.50 -7.68 1.75
N THR A 95 3.77 -8.78 1.59
CA THR A 95 2.60 -8.86 0.71
C THR A 95 1.33 -8.45 1.44
N ALA A 96 0.26 -8.19 0.67
CA ALA A 96 -1.06 -8.02 1.25
C ALA A 96 -1.48 -9.28 2.03
N LEU A 97 -2.20 -9.09 3.13
CA LEU A 97 -2.71 -10.18 3.95
C LEU A 97 -3.73 -11.01 3.16
N ASP A 98 -3.65 -12.32 3.27
CA ASP A 98 -4.70 -13.18 2.77
C ASP A 98 -6.01 -13.04 3.58
N ARG A 99 -7.03 -13.80 3.20
CA ARG A 99 -8.34 -13.74 3.87
C ARG A 99 -8.32 -14.22 5.31
N ALA A 100 -7.53 -15.25 5.62
CA ALA A 100 -7.41 -15.78 6.97
C ALA A 100 -6.60 -14.81 7.84
N GLU A 101 -5.45 -14.36 7.34
CA GLU A 101 -4.59 -13.36 7.97
C GLU A 101 -5.33 -12.04 8.20
N THR A 102 -6.20 -11.61 7.26
CA THR A 102 -7.06 -10.43 7.46
C THR A 102 -7.99 -10.62 8.66
N ALA A 103 -8.60 -11.80 8.79
CA ALA A 103 -9.50 -12.08 9.91
C ALA A 103 -8.73 -12.11 11.24
N ASP A 104 -7.55 -12.71 11.26
CA ASP A 104 -6.69 -12.77 12.44
C ASP A 104 -6.14 -11.40 12.82
N TYR A 105 -5.73 -10.61 11.85
CA TYR A 105 -5.33 -9.21 12.03
C TYR A 105 -6.46 -8.39 12.68
N VAL A 106 -7.69 -8.48 12.17
CA VAL A 106 -8.84 -7.76 12.74
C VAL A 106 -9.12 -8.23 14.17
N ARG A 107 -9.11 -9.53 14.44
CA ARG A 107 -9.33 -10.08 15.79
C ARG A 107 -8.25 -9.62 16.76
N HIS A 108 -6.99 -9.69 16.35
CA HIS A 108 -5.85 -9.27 17.16
C HIS A 108 -5.94 -7.79 17.52
N ARG A 109 -6.22 -6.92 16.53
CA ARG A 109 -6.41 -5.48 16.74
C ARG A 109 -7.55 -5.17 17.71
N LEU A 110 -8.66 -5.91 17.62
CA LEU A 110 -9.78 -5.75 18.55
C LEU A 110 -9.43 -6.21 19.96
N ALA A 111 -8.71 -7.33 20.09
CA ALA A 111 -8.27 -7.84 21.38
C ALA A 111 -7.35 -6.84 22.10
N ILE A 112 -6.44 -6.18 21.37
CA ILE A 112 -5.62 -5.09 21.93
C ILE A 112 -6.49 -3.92 22.38
N ALA A 113 -7.42 -3.47 21.52
CA ALA A 113 -8.28 -2.32 21.82
C ALA A 113 -9.25 -2.57 22.99
N SER A 114 -9.62 -3.82 23.23
CA SER A 114 -10.56 -4.21 24.29
C SER A 114 -9.88 -4.66 25.59
N GLY A 115 -8.55 -4.54 25.71
CA GLY A 115 -7.81 -5.02 26.89
C GLY A 115 -7.90 -6.54 27.07
N GLY A 116 -8.02 -7.29 25.98
CA GLY A 116 -8.14 -8.75 25.98
C GLY A 116 -9.57 -9.29 25.99
N ALA A 117 -10.60 -8.42 26.04
CA ALA A 117 -11.99 -8.87 25.98
C ALA A 117 -12.38 -9.29 24.55
N THR A 118 -12.59 -10.59 24.34
CA THR A 118 -12.92 -11.15 23.02
C THR A 118 -14.43 -11.11 22.76
N ARG A 119 -15.00 -9.93 22.54
CA ARG A 119 -16.37 -9.82 22.01
C ARG A 119 -16.33 -9.96 20.50
N GLU A 120 -17.16 -10.86 19.94
CA GLU A 120 -17.37 -10.92 18.49
C GLU A 120 -18.10 -9.66 18.00
N ILE A 121 -17.32 -8.63 17.65
CA ILE A 121 -17.82 -7.37 17.09
C ILE A 121 -18.12 -7.52 15.61
N PHE A 122 -17.30 -8.25 14.86
CA PHE A 122 -17.54 -8.52 13.43
C PHE A 122 -18.02 -9.94 13.22
N THR A 123 -19.13 -10.07 12.51
CA THR A 123 -19.60 -11.39 12.05
C THR A 123 -18.62 -12.02 11.05
N LYS A 124 -18.65 -13.35 10.92
CA LYS A 124 -17.87 -14.07 9.89
C LYS A 124 -18.13 -13.52 8.48
N ALA A 125 -19.36 -13.13 8.17
CA ALA A 125 -19.71 -12.51 6.89
C ALA A 125 -19.09 -11.11 6.71
N ALA A 126 -19.03 -10.31 7.78
CA ALA A 126 -18.37 -9.01 7.75
C ALA A 126 -16.85 -9.14 7.56
N LEU A 127 -16.18 -10.07 8.25
CA LEU A 127 -14.74 -10.33 8.06
C LEU A 127 -14.38 -10.69 6.61
N LYS A 128 -15.22 -11.50 5.96
CA LYS A 128 -15.06 -11.82 4.52
C LYS A 128 -15.12 -10.56 3.65
N ARG A 129 -16.04 -9.65 3.96
CA ARG A 129 -16.22 -8.39 3.21
C ARG A 129 -15.13 -7.38 3.51
N ILE A 130 -14.58 -7.35 4.73
CA ILE A 130 -13.41 -6.55 5.09
C ILE A 130 -12.23 -6.91 4.18
N HIS A 131 -11.95 -8.21 3.99
CA HIS A 131 -10.88 -8.62 3.08
C HIS A 131 -11.14 -8.19 1.63
N VAL A 132 -12.37 -8.34 1.13
CA VAL A 132 -12.72 -7.94 -0.25
C VAL A 132 -12.51 -6.44 -0.48
N HIS A 133 -12.99 -5.60 0.44
CA HIS A 133 -12.88 -4.14 0.32
C HIS A 133 -11.46 -3.64 0.65
N GLY A 134 -10.81 -4.25 1.65
CA GLY A 134 -9.48 -3.87 2.11
C GLY A 134 -8.34 -4.46 1.28
N ARG A 135 -8.62 -5.46 0.42
CA ARG A 135 -7.65 -6.15 -0.44
C ARG A 135 -6.43 -6.70 0.30
N GLY A 136 -6.59 -7.06 1.57
CA GLY A 136 -5.48 -7.50 2.43
C GLY A 136 -4.56 -6.37 2.92
N LEU A 137 -4.80 -5.11 2.57
CA LEU A 137 -3.95 -3.98 2.98
C LEU A 137 -4.37 -3.48 4.37
N PRO A 138 -3.50 -3.56 5.40
CA PRO A 138 -3.85 -3.20 6.78
C PRO A 138 -4.42 -1.79 6.93
N ARG A 139 -3.88 -0.82 6.18
CA ARG A 139 -4.39 0.57 6.17
C ARG A 139 -5.84 0.64 5.71
N LEU A 140 -6.20 -0.01 4.60
CA LEU A 140 -7.57 -0.03 4.09
C LEU A 140 -8.50 -0.82 5.01
N ILE A 141 -8.04 -1.98 5.50
CA ILE A 141 -8.75 -2.79 6.48
C ILE A 141 -9.13 -1.93 7.70
N ASN A 142 -8.18 -1.18 8.25
CA ASN A 142 -8.42 -0.31 9.41
C ASN A 142 -9.45 0.78 9.12
N GLN A 143 -9.37 1.42 7.96
CA GLN A 143 -10.33 2.47 7.55
C GLN A 143 -11.76 1.92 7.45
N ILE A 144 -11.93 0.76 6.78
CA ILE A 144 -13.23 0.11 6.63
C ILE A 144 -13.77 -0.35 7.98
N CYS A 145 -12.95 -0.98 8.81
CA CYS A 145 -13.34 -1.41 10.15
C CYS A 145 -13.76 -0.21 11.01
N HIS A 146 -12.98 0.87 11.03
CA HIS A 146 -13.30 2.07 11.80
C HIS A 146 -14.65 2.67 11.36
N ARG A 147 -14.87 2.85 10.05
CA ARG A 147 -16.15 3.36 9.53
C ARG A 147 -17.30 2.43 9.87
N ALA A 148 -17.12 1.13 9.73
CA ALA A 148 -18.18 0.15 10.04
C ALA A 148 -18.56 0.12 11.53
N LEU A 149 -17.59 0.34 12.42
CA LEU A 149 -17.85 0.50 13.85
C LEU A 149 -18.67 1.76 14.14
N LEU A 150 -18.36 2.89 13.49
CA LEU A 150 -19.15 4.12 13.62
C LEU A 150 -20.59 3.96 13.11
N VAL A 151 -20.77 3.32 11.95
CA VAL A 151 -22.10 3.03 11.39
C VAL A 151 -22.90 2.12 12.33
N ALA A 152 -22.26 1.08 12.89
CA ALA A 152 -22.92 0.18 13.84
C ALA A 152 -23.29 0.91 15.14
N PHE A 153 -22.41 1.77 15.66
CA PHE A 153 -22.68 2.59 16.83
C PHE A 153 -23.86 3.54 16.60
N ALA A 154 -23.87 4.27 15.49
CA ALA A 154 -24.97 5.18 15.13
C ALA A 154 -26.32 4.45 14.95
N ALA A 155 -26.30 3.17 14.56
CA ALA A 155 -27.47 2.33 14.43
C ALA A 155 -27.87 1.58 15.72
N ASP A 156 -27.22 1.88 16.85
CA ASP A 156 -27.35 1.16 18.12
C ASP A 156 -27.23 -0.37 17.93
N ARG A 157 -26.14 -0.78 17.28
CA ARG A 157 -25.80 -2.19 17.01
C ARG A 157 -24.44 -2.51 17.61
N SER A 158 -24.42 -3.53 18.46
CA SER A 158 -23.20 -4.03 19.08
C SER A 158 -22.41 -5.04 18.23
N ARG A 159 -22.91 -5.38 17.03
CA ARG A 159 -22.26 -6.27 16.06
C ARG A 159 -22.34 -5.70 14.64
N VAL A 160 -21.20 -5.68 13.96
CA VAL A 160 -21.06 -5.33 12.56
C VAL A 160 -21.39 -6.54 11.68
N THR A 161 -22.49 -6.42 10.94
CA THR A 161 -22.93 -7.40 9.94
C THR A 161 -22.36 -7.05 8.56
N ARG A 162 -22.49 -7.98 7.61
CA ARG A 162 -22.18 -7.71 6.19
C ARG A 162 -22.84 -6.43 5.67
N ARG A 163 -24.12 -6.21 6.01
CA ARG A 163 -24.90 -5.06 5.51
C ARG A 163 -24.35 -3.73 6.00
N LEU A 164 -24.05 -3.63 7.31
CA LEU A 164 -23.47 -2.42 7.89
C LEU A 164 -22.06 -2.17 7.33
N LEU A 165 -21.29 -3.22 7.08
CA LEU A 165 -19.97 -3.10 6.48
C LEU A 165 -20.04 -2.64 5.02
N ASP A 166 -20.98 -3.17 4.23
CA ASP A 166 -21.17 -2.76 2.84
C ASP A 166 -21.61 -1.30 2.77
N GLN A 167 -22.50 -0.84 3.66
CA GLN A 167 -22.84 0.59 3.80
C GLN A 167 -21.61 1.45 4.13
N ALA A 168 -20.82 1.04 5.13
CA ALA A 168 -19.60 1.75 5.52
C ALA A 168 -18.57 1.84 4.38
N ALA A 169 -18.45 0.78 3.57
CA ALA A 169 -17.54 0.75 2.43
C ALA A 169 -18.00 1.68 1.30
N GLU A 170 -19.31 1.81 1.05
CA GLU A 170 -19.84 2.75 0.07
C GLU A 170 -19.58 4.21 0.48
N GLU A 171 -19.88 4.56 1.73
CA GLU A 171 -19.59 5.91 2.26
C GLU A 171 -18.10 6.27 2.21
N LEU A 172 -17.23 5.28 2.46
CA LEU A 172 -15.78 5.47 2.36
C LEU A 172 -15.32 5.65 0.90
N GLY A 173 -15.90 4.90 -0.04
CA GLY A 173 -15.64 5.06 -1.47
C GLY A 173 -16.00 6.44 -1.99
N ASP A 174 -17.14 6.99 -1.54
CA ASP A 174 -17.58 8.35 -1.86
C ASP A 174 -16.63 9.40 -1.26
N SER A 175 -16.14 9.16 -0.04
CA SER A 175 -15.21 10.07 0.67
C SER A 175 -13.79 10.07 0.07
N LEU A 176 -13.36 8.95 -0.52
CA LEU A 176 -12.03 8.79 -1.14
C LEU A 176 -11.99 9.22 -2.61
N GLY A 177 -13.05 9.84 -3.13
CA GLY A 177 -13.10 10.34 -4.51
C GLY A 177 -13.21 9.23 -5.56
N ALA A 178 -13.49 7.98 -5.16
CA ALA A 178 -13.81 6.90 -6.08
C ALA A 178 -15.25 7.08 -6.58
N ARG A 179 -15.49 8.12 -7.40
CA ARG A 179 -16.75 8.26 -8.15
C ARG A 179 -16.94 6.97 -8.95
N ARG A 180 -17.87 6.11 -8.53
CA ARG A 180 -18.44 5.09 -9.41
C ARG A 180 -18.92 5.81 -10.67
N PRO A 181 -18.56 5.37 -11.89
CA PRO A 181 -19.22 5.89 -13.08
C PRO A 181 -20.71 5.62 -12.90
N VAL A 182 -21.49 6.70 -12.81
CA VAL A 182 -22.95 6.62 -12.77
C VAL A 182 -23.37 6.05 -14.12
N ALA A 183 -23.67 4.75 -14.16
CA ALA A 183 -24.29 4.16 -15.33
C ALA A 183 -25.57 4.98 -15.64
N PRO A 184 -25.75 5.48 -16.86
CA PRO A 184 -26.91 6.28 -17.19
C PRO A 184 -28.15 5.43 -16.94
N ARG A 185 -28.99 5.88 -16.00
CA ARG A 185 -30.34 5.32 -15.83
C ARG A 185 -31.06 5.53 -17.16
N ALA A 186 -31.26 4.45 -17.90
CA ALA A 186 -32.11 4.43 -19.08
C ALA A 186 -33.50 4.94 -18.67
N GLY A 187 -33.78 6.20 -19.01
CA GLY A 187 -35.04 6.85 -18.74
C GLY A 187 -36.14 6.12 -19.50
N ARG A 188 -37.08 5.55 -18.76
CA ARG A 188 -38.36 5.07 -19.28
C ARG A 188 -39.19 6.31 -19.65
N THR A 189 -38.97 6.87 -20.83
CA THR A 189 -39.81 7.94 -21.36
C THR A 189 -41.19 7.37 -21.66
N LYS A 190 -42.16 7.74 -20.82
CA LYS A 190 -43.58 7.57 -21.15
C LYS A 190 -43.89 8.47 -22.34
N ARG A 191 -44.45 7.86 -23.37
CA ARG A 191 -45.04 8.50 -24.55
C ARG A 191 -46.10 9.51 -24.07
N ILE A 192 -45.99 10.76 -24.52
CA ILE A 192 -47.15 11.63 -24.73
C ILE A 192 -47.00 12.21 -26.13
N ALA A 193 -47.96 11.86 -26.98
CA ALA A 193 -48.16 12.43 -28.31
C ALA A 193 -48.97 13.72 -28.18
N ALA A 194 -48.60 14.76 -28.93
CA ALA A 194 -49.51 15.73 -29.57
C ALA A 194 -48.69 16.86 -30.21
N GLY A 195 -49.05 17.26 -31.43
CA GLY A 195 -48.71 18.60 -31.94
C GLY A 195 -48.09 18.64 -33.34
N VAL A 196 -48.95 18.75 -34.34
CA VAL A 196 -48.71 19.00 -35.77
C VAL A 196 -47.81 20.21 -36.04
N VAL A 197 -46.81 20.08 -36.93
CA VAL A 197 -46.51 21.10 -37.95
C VAL A 197 -46.16 20.41 -39.27
N LEU A 198 -46.99 20.71 -40.27
CA LEU A 198 -46.89 20.39 -41.69
C LEU A 198 -45.86 21.34 -42.33
N GLY A 199 -44.95 20.83 -43.17
CA GLY A 199 -43.99 21.67 -43.91
C GLY A 199 -43.24 20.90 -44.99
N VAL A 200 -43.77 20.92 -46.19
CA VAL A 200 -43.23 20.35 -47.45
C VAL A 200 -41.98 21.13 -47.90
N ALA A 201 -40.91 20.43 -48.35
CA ALA A 201 -40.29 20.60 -49.69
C ALA A 201 -38.84 20.07 -49.78
N LEU A 202 -38.69 19.02 -50.60
CA LEU A 202 -37.76 18.85 -51.73
C LEU A 202 -36.24 19.06 -51.58
N SER A 203 -35.53 18.02 -52.03
CA SER A 203 -34.39 17.99 -52.98
C SER A 203 -33.02 17.54 -52.43
N GLY A 204 -32.38 16.61 -53.15
CA GLY A 204 -30.92 16.55 -53.20
C GLY A 204 -30.23 15.19 -53.01
N SER A 205 -30.39 14.30 -53.98
CA SER A 205 -29.34 13.48 -54.60
C SER A 205 -28.44 12.54 -53.77
N ALA A 206 -28.53 11.27 -54.14
CA ALA A 206 -27.56 10.20 -53.93
C ALA A 206 -26.10 10.62 -54.20
N PHE A 207 -25.19 10.17 -53.33
CA PHE A 207 -23.76 10.10 -53.63
C PHE A 207 -23.29 8.65 -53.48
N LEU A 208 -23.21 7.96 -54.61
CA LEU A 208 -22.47 6.73 -54.81
C LEU A 208 -21.11 7.14 -55.40
N GLY A 209 -20.01 6.61 -54.85
CA GLY A 209 -18.74 6.49 -55.59
C GLY A 209 -17.52 7.17 -54.97
N ALA A 210 -16.40 6.43 -55.04
CA ALA A 210 -15.02 6.83 -54.80
C ALA A 210 -14.50 6.78 -53.35
N LYS A 211 -14.10 5.57 -52.90
CA LYS A 211 -12.72 5.27 -52.44
C LYS A 211 -12.56 3.80 -52.07
N LEU A 212 -12.72 2.92 -53.07
CA LEU A 212 -12.05 1.62 -53.09
C LEU A 212 -10.77 1.83 -53.92
N TRP A 213 -9.69 2.20 -53.24
CA TRP A 213 -8.33 2.13 -53.74
C TRP A 213 -7.45 1.59 -52.62
N SER A 214 -6.63 0.63 -53.00
CA SER A 214 -5.57 -0.10 -52.28
C SER A 214 -5.96 -1.17 -51.24
N SER A 215 -6.26 -2.38 -51.72
CA SER A 215 -5.40 -3.55 -51.40
C SER A 215 -4.04 -3.31 -52.10
N GLU A 216 -2.86 -3.62 -51.60
CA GLU A 216 -2.32 -4.83 -51.00
C GLU A 216 -0.88 -4.45 -50.60
N ILE A 217 -0.24 -5.27 -49.75
CA ILE A 217 1.16 -5.74 -49.81
C ILE A 217 1.60 -6.08 -48.38
N SER A 218 1.39 -7.36 -48.05
CA SER A 218 2.40 -8.36 -47.72
C SER A 218 3.62 -8.00 -46.85
N THR A 219 3.89 -8.91 -45.89
CA THR A 219 5.20 -9.48 -45.50
C THR A 219 6.20 -8.50 -44.87
N GLU A 220 7.02 -8.77 -43.85
CA GLU A 220 7.45 -9.89 -43.02
C GLU A 220 8.50 -9.25 -42.05
N TRP A 221 9.01 -10.06 -41.10
CA TRP A 221 10.34 -9.97 -40.46
C TRP A 221 10.47 -9.24 -39.11
N LEU A 222 10.49 -10.10 -38.09
CA LEU A 222 11.35 -10.04 -36.90
C LEU A 222 12.85 -10.05 -37.29
N PRO A 223 13.71 -9.58 -36.39
CA PRO A 223 14.46 -10.53 -35.55
C PRO A 223 14.13 -10.42 -34.06
#